data_AF-A0A2M7X1R0-F1
#
_entry.id   AF-A0A2M7X1R0-F1
#
_cell.length_a   1.000
_cell.length_b   1.000
_cell.length_c   1.000
_cell.angle_alpha   90.00
_cell.angle_beta   90.00
_cell.angle_gamma   90.00
#
_symmetry.space_group_name_H-M   'P 1'
#
loop_
_entity.id
_entity.type
_entity.pdbx_description
1 polymer ?
#
loop_
_entity_poly.entity_id
_entity_poly.type
_entity_poly.pdbx_seq_one_letter_code
_entity_poly.pdbx_strand_id
1 'polypeptide(L)'
;MKTELMIVLFLVAGLIGISALSAFKPININLTEKDSLVEPENSIQVTGQSILNVDTDKAEIILGVETQEENALDSQQGNAEIMERIMIALKNNGIKTNDIKTYQYSVYPIRNYN
;
A
#
# COMPACT_ATOMS: atom_id res chain seq x y z
N MET A 1 9.77 -39.54 -51.07
CA MET A 1 8.31 -39.35 -51.10
C MET A 1 8.03 -38.00 -51.72
N LYS A 2 7.18 -38.00 -52.75
CA LYS A 2 7.08 -36.93 -53.74
C LYS A 2 6.45 -35.71 -53.09
N THR A 3 7.23 -34.64 -53.06
CA THR A 3 6.93 -33.29 -52.54
C THR A 3 5.59 -32.73 -53.01
N GLU A 4 5.12 -33.14 -54.18
CA GLU A 4 3.80 -32.85 -54.75
C GLU A 4 2.62 -33.13 -53.79
N LEU A 5 2.65 -34.23 -53.03
CA LEU A 5 1.51 -34.65 -52.18
C LEU A 5 1.44 -33.88 -50.85
N MET A 6 2.56 -33.33 -50.38
CA MET A 6 2.63 -32.57 -49.12
C MET A 6 2.22 -31.11 -49.30
N ILE A 7 2.38 -30.58 -50.52
CA ILE A 7 2.00 -29.21 -50.89
C ILE A 7 0.47 -29.06 -50.93
N VAL A 8 -0.26 -30.08 -51.41
CA VAL A 8 -1.73 -30.09 -51.43
C VAL A 8 -2.32 -30.07 -50.01
N LEU A 9 -1.65 -30.71 -49.03
CA LEU A 9 -2.14 -30.79 -47.66
C LEU A 9 -2.02 -29.44 -46.90
N PHE A 10 -0.99 -28.64 -47.19
CA PHE A 10 -0.83 -27.30 -46.59
C PHE A 10 -1.72 -26.23 -47.25
N LEU A 11 -2.08 -26.42 -48.53
CA LEU A 11 -2.95 -25.51 -49.28
C LEU A 11 -4.42 -25.58 -48.83
N VAL A 12 -4.87 -26.72 -48.30
CA VAL A 12 -6.23 -26.89 -47.75
C VAL A 12 -6.38 -26.28 -46.35
N ALA A 13 -5.29 -26.23 -45.56
CA ALA A 13 -5.32 -25.68 -44.21
C ALA A 13 -5.12 -24.15 -44.14
N GLY A 14 -4.59 -23.52 -45.19
CA GLY A 14 -4.32 -22.07 -45.24
C GLY A 14 -5.40 -21.20 -45.88
N LEU A 15 -6.46 -21.79 -46.45
CA LEU A 15 -7.47 -21.06 -47.24
C LEU A 15 -8.70 -20.56 -46.44
N ILE A 16 -8.74 -20.75 -45.12
CA ILE A 16 -9.81 -20.21 -44.27
C ILE A 16 -9.16 -19.27 -43.25
N GLY A 17 -9.09 -17.98 -43.58
CA GLY A 17 -9.11 -16.98 -42.50
C GLY A 17 -8.32 -15.69 -42.68
N ILE A 18 -7.53 -15.48 -43.74
CA ILE A 18 -6.98 -14.13 -44.03
C ILE A 18 -7.06 -13.85 -45.54
N SER A 19 -8.29 -13.91 -46.07
CA SER A 19 -8.64 -13.26 -47.32
C SER A 19 -9.13 -11.85 -47.02
N ALA A 20 -8.20 -10.91 -46.83
CA ALA A 20 -8.34 -9.48 -47.14
C ALA A 20 -7.29 -8.70 -46.35
N LEU A 21 -6.20 -8.32 -47.02
CA LEU A 21 -5.83 -6.91 -47.26
C LEU A 21 -4.37 -6.85 -47.72
N SER A 22 -4.13 -7.43 -48.89
CA SER A 22 -2.95 -7.18 -49.69
C SER A 22 -2.97 -5.73 -50.20
N ALA A 23 -2.10 -4.86 -49.67
CA ALA A 23 -1.35 -3.85 -50.42
C ALA A 23 -0.65 -2.82 -49.51
N PHE A 24 0.59 -3.06 -49.06
CA PHE A 24 1.58 -1.99 -48.88
C PHE A 24 2.97 -2.56 -49.21
N LYS A 25 3.63 -1.95 -50.19
CA LYS A 25 5.02 -2.22 -50.62
C LYS A 25 6.02 -1.42 -49.73
N PRO A 26 7.31 -1.79 -49.70
CA PRO A 26 8.14 -1.73 -48.50
C PRO A 26 8.82 -0.37 -48.30
N ILE A 27 8.99 0.04 -47.04
CA ILE A 27 9.97 1.07 -46.69
C ILE A 27 11.28 0.34 -46.38
N ASN A 28 12.29 0.55 -47.21
CA ASN A 28 13.66 0.12 -46.91
C ASN A 28 14.25 1.12 -45.91
N ILE A 29 14.29 0.74 -44.64
CA ILE A 29 15.05 1.47 -43.63
C ILE A 29 16.37 0.71 -43.44
N ASN A 30 17.43 1.21 -44.06
CA ASN A 30 18.80 0.81 -43.69
C ASN A 30 19.17 1.56 -42.42
N LEU A 31 18.88 0.96 -41.27
CA LEU A 31 19.50 1.33 -40.00
C LEU A 31 20.45 0.19 -39.64
N THR A 32 21.73 0.43 -39.92
CA THR A 32 22.81 -0.26 -39.23
C THR A 32 22.79 0.22 -37.78
N GLU A 33 21.87 -0.33 -36.98
CA GLU A 33 21.98 -0.32 -35.54
C GLU A 33 22.61 -1.64 -35.12
N LYS A 34 23.93 -1.58 -34.96
CA LYS A 34 24.66 -2.48 -34.10
C LYS A 34 24.17 -2.21 -32.68
N ASP A 35 23.03 -2.78 -32.31
CA ASP A 35 22.69 -2.95 -30.91
C ASP A 35 22.83 -4.44 -30.59
N SER A 36 23.89 -4.75 -29.85
CA SER A 36 24.26 -6.11 -29.52
C SER A 36 23.31 -6.59 -28.45
N LEU A 37 22.22 -7.25 -28.85
CA LEU A 37 21.49 -8.13 -27.96
C LEU A 37 22.35 -9.39 -27.77
N VAL A 38 23.32 -9.30 -26.87
CA VAL A 38 23.98 -10.49 -26.32
C VAL A 38 22.88 -11.27 -25.60
N GLU A 39 22.36 -12.30 -26.27
CA GLU A 39 21.53 -13.30 -25.63
C GLU A 39 22.39 -13.99 -24.56
N PRO A 40 21.99 -14.01 -23.28
CA PRO A 40 22.82 -14.61 -22.26
C PRO A 40 22.78 -16.14 -22.41
N GLU A 41 23.76 -16.69 -23.14
CA GLU A 41 24.05 -18.12 -23.15
C GLU A 41 24.36 -18.55 -21.70
N ASN A 42 23.45 -19.31 -21.10
CA ASN A 42 23.44 -19.77 -19.70
C ASN A 42 22.87 -18.78 -18.66
N SER A 43 21.59 -18.37 -18.82
CA SER A 43 20.84 -17.70 -17.76
C SER A 43 19.70 -18.56 -17.21
N ILE A 44 19.47 -18.48 -15.90
CA ILE A 44 18.27 -19.00 -15.25
C ILE A 44 17.53 -17.78 -14.69
N GLN A 45 16.32 -17.57 -15.18
CA GLN A 45 15.46 -16.49 -14.73
C GLN A 45 14.35 -17.08 -13.86
N VAL A 46 14.27 -16.61 -12.61
CA VAL A 46 13.28 -17.04 -11.63
C VAL A 46 12.48 -15.84 -11.17
N THR A 47 11.17 -15.99 -11.14
CA THR A 47 10.26 -15.01 -10.58
C THR A 47 9.71 -15.57 -9.27
N GLY A 48 9.97 -14.87 -8.17
CA GLY A 48 9.43 -15.20 -6.85
C GLY A 48 8.48 -14.11 -6.40
N GLN A 49 7.29 -14.49 -5.94
CA GLN A 49 6.37 -13.61 -5.24
C GLN A 49 6.26 -14.09 -3.79
N SER A 50 6.34 -13.17 -2.83
CA SER A 50 6.05 -13.44 -1.43
C SER A 50 4.98 -12.47 -0.95
N ILE A 51 3.95 -13.00 -0.30
CA ILE A 51 2.88 -12.24 0.35
C ILE A 51 2.98 -12.57 1.83
N LEU A 52 3.22 -11.55 2.66
CA LEU A 52 3.28 -11.68 4.09
C LEU A 52 2.08 -10.94 4.69
N ASN A 53 1.15 -11.69 5.27
CA ASN A 53 0.08 -11.14 6.09
C ASN A 53 0.54 -11.20 7.55
N VAL A 54 0.61 -10.05 8.22
CA VAL A 54 1.02 -9.93 9.62
C VAL A 54 -0.10 -9.28 10.40
N ASP A 55 -0.40 -9.82 11.57
CA ASP A 55 -1.34 -9.22 12.50
C ASP A 55 -0.71 -7.98 13.15
N THR A 56 -1.49 -6.90 13.27
CA THR A 56 -1.05 -5.67 13.96
C THR A 56 -0.82 -5.95 15.44
N ASP A 57 0.36 -5.62 15.95
CA ASP A 57 0.80 -5.92 17.32
C ASP A 57 0.77 -4.71 18.28
N LYS A 58 0.39 -3.52 17.77
CA LYS A 58 0.32 -2.28 18.56
C LYS A 58 -0.94 -1.47 18.25
N ALA A 59 -1.59 -0.99 19.31
CA ALA A 59 -2.65 0.03 19.23
C ALA A 59 -2.25 1.25 20.08
N GLU A 60 -2.59 2.44 19.60
CA GLU A 60 -2.44 3.70 20.34
C GLU A 60 -3.80 4.34 20.53
N ILE A 61 -4.13 4.69 21.77
CA ILE A 61 -5.41 5.29 22.16
C ILE A 61 -5.10 6.62 22.84
N ILE A 62 -5.79 7.69 22.42
CA ILE A 62 -5.69 9.02 23.02
C ILE A 62 -6.97 9.26 23.81
N LEU A 63 -6.82 9.54 25.10
CA LEU A 63 -7.90 9.88 26.02
C LEU A 63 -7.71 11.31 26.50
N GLY A 64 -8.80 12.05 26.70
CA GLY A 64 -8.77 13.43 27.17
C GLY A 64 -9.90 13.70 28.16
N VAL A 65 -9.62 14.59 29.12
CA VAL A 65 -10.59 15.11 30.09
C VAL A 65 -10.54 16.63 30.02
N GLU A 66 -11.71 17.25 29.90
CA GLU A 66 -11.87 18.69 29.98
C GLU A 66 -12.72 19.02 31.21
N THR A 67 -12.30 20.03 31.96
CA THR A 67 -13.02 20.55 33.12
C THR A 67 -13.12 22.07 33.00
N GLN A 68 -14.22 22.63 33.47
CA GLN A 68 -14.49 24.06 33.41
C GLN A 68 -14.99 24.50 34.78
N GLU A 69 -14.32 25.49 35.36
CA GLU A 69 -14.65 26.06 36.65
C GLU A 69 -14.45 27.58 36.60
N GLU A 70 -15.04 28.29 37.57
CA GLU A 70 -14.86 29.74 37.70
C GLU A 70 -13.39 30.11 37.98
N ASN A 71 -12.70 29.27 38.75
CA ASN A 71 -11.29 29.44 39.07
C ASN A 71 -10.43 28.43 38.28
N ALA A 72 -9.30 28.92 37.76
CA ALA A 72 -8.33 28.05 37.10
C ALA A 72 -7.79 26.96 38.04
N LEU A 73 -7.55 27.25 39.32
CA LEU A 73 -7.03 26.27 40.26
C LEU A 73 -8.01 25.09 40.43
N ASP A 74 -9.29 25.40 40.58
CA ASP A 74 -10.34 24.41 40.79
C ASP A 74 -10.52 23.54 39.54
N SER A 75 -10.48 24.13 38.34
CA SER A 75 -10.54 23.35 37.10
C SER A 75 -9.34 22.42 36.94
N GLN A 76 -8.13 22.88 37.29
CA GLN A 76 -6.92 22.06 37.25
C GLN A 76 -6.97 20.90 38.23
N GLN A 77 -7.39 21.16 39.47
CA GLN A 77 -7.49 20.13 40.52
C GLN A 77 -8.55 19.08 40.15
N GLY A 78 -9.75 19.51 39.74
CA GLY A 78 -10.80 18.61 39.30
C GLY A 78 -10.37 17.75 38.09
N ASN A 79 -9.63 18.34 37.14
CA ASN A 79 -9.08 17.60 36.01
C ASN A 79 -8.10 16.50 36.47
N ALA A 80 -7.16 16.87 37.34
CA ALA A 80 -6.15 15.97 37.86
C ALA A 80 -6.77 14.79 38.61
N GLU A 81 -7.81 15.03 39.41
CA GLU A 81 -8.54 13.98 40.12
C GLU A 81 -9.23 12.99 39.17
N ILE A 82 -9.86 13.48 38.09
CA ILE A 82 -10.48 12.61 37.08
C ILE A 82 -9.40 11.79 36.36
N MET A 83 -8.30 12.43 35.97
CA MET A 83 -7.18 11.78 35.28
C MET A 83 -6.50 10.72 36.16
N GLU A 84 -6.38 10.95 37.46
CA GLU A 84 -5.86 9.94 38.41
C GLU A 84 -6.78 8.72 38.47
N ARG A 85 -8.10 8.91 38.51
CA ARG A 85 -9.06 7.79 38.45
C ARG A 85 -8.95 6.99 37.16
N ILE A 86 -8.77 7.67 36.01
CA ILE A 86 -8.53 7.00 34.72
C ILE A 86 -7.23 6.20 34.79
N MET A 87 -6.14 6.79 35.29
CA MET A 87 -4.86 6.11 35.39
C MET A 87 -4.93 4.87 36.29
N ILE A 88 -5.64 4.93 37.41
CA ILE A 88 -5.92 3.77 38.28
C ILE A 88 -6.73 2.71 37.53
N ALA A 89 -7.79 3.09 36.82
CA ALA A 89 -8.61 2.17 36.05
C ALA A 89 -7.80 1.45 34.95
N LEU A 90 -6.95 2.16 34.23
CA LEU A 90 -6.08 1.57 33.19
C LEU A 90 -5.07 0.59 33.80
N LYS A 91 -4.43 0.95 34.92
CA LYS A 91 -3.51 0.06 35.65
C LYS A 91 -4.23 -1.19 36.14
N ASN A 92 -5.44 -1.06 36.67
CA ASN A 92 -6.26 -2.20 37.14
C ASN A 92 -6.69 -3.14 36.00
N ASN A 93 -6.77 -2.63 34.77
CA ASN A 93 -7.03 -3.43 33.57
C ASN A 93 -5.75 -4.03 32.95
N GLY A 94 -4.61 -3.94 33.62
CA GLY A 94 -3.36 -4.57 33.20
C GLY A 94 -2.51 -3.74 32.23
N ILE A 95 -2.86 -2.49 31.96
CA ILE A 95 -2.01 -1.59 31.18
C ILE A 95 -0.81 -1.18 32.03
N LYS A 96 0.40 -1.41 31.53
CA LYS A 96 1.64 -1.07 32.25
C LYS A 96 1.80 0.43 32.29
N THR A 97 2.38 0.94 33.39
CA THR A 97 2.60 2.39 33.55
C THR A 97 3.52 2.96 32.47
N ASN A 98 4.48 2.17 31.97
CA ASN A 98 5.39 2.59 30.89
C ASN A 98 4.68 2.75 29.53
N ASP A 99 3.49 2.17 29.37
CA ASP A 99 2.68 2.28 28.15
C ASP A 99 1.69 3.45 28.23
N ILE A 100 1.61 4.14 29.37
CA ILE A 100 0.75 5.31 29.60
C ILE A 100 1.61 6.57 29.54
N LYS A 101 1.25 7.50 28.66
CA LYS A 101 1.93 8.81 28.52
C LYS A 101 0.90 9.94 28.51
N THR A 102 1.23 11.05 29.18
CA THR A 102 0.50 12.30 28.98
C THR A 102 0.93 12.90 27.65
N TYR A 103 -0.02 13.06 26.73
CA TYR A 103 0.26 13.60 25.41
C TYR A 103 0.26 15.13 25.39
N GLN A 104 -0.77 15.75 25.96
CA GLN A 104 -0.92 17.20 25.98
C GLN A 104 -1.73 17.64 27.21
N TYR A 105 -1.43 18.84 27.70
CA TYR A 105 -2.16 19.52 28.76
C TYR A 105 -2.28 21.01 28.42
N SER A 106 -3.48 21.57 28.57
CA SER A 106 -3.76 22.97 28.30
C SER A 106 -4.82 23.51 29.26
N VAL A 107 -4.71 24.79 29.59
CA VAL A 107 -5.68 25.54 30.38
C VAL A 107 -5.85 26.90 29.73
N TYR A 108 -7.10 27.29 29.45
CA TYR A 108 -7.43 28.56 28.81
C TYR A 108 -8.68 29.18 29.45
N PRO A 109 -8.77 30.52 29.49
CA PRO A 109 -9.98 31.19 29.94
C PRO A 109 -11.09 31.03 28.91
N ILE A 110 -12.31 30.77 29.38
CA ILE A 110 -13.51 30.76 28.55
C ILE A 110 -14.15 32.13 28.63
N ARG A 111 -14.32 32.80 27.47
CA ARG A 111 -14.92 34.13 27.37
C ARG A 111 -16.13 34.08 26.47
N ASN A 112 -17.25 34.64 26.92
CA ASN A 112 -18.43 34.85 26.11
C ASN A 112 -18.51 36.33 25.73
N TYR A 113 -18.58 36.63 24.42
CA TYR A 113 -18.56 38.01 23.88
C TYR A 113 -19.91 38.47 23.34
N ASN A 114 -21.00 37.80 23.73
CA ASN A 114 -22.37 38.13 23.29
C ASN A 114 -22.88 39.47 23.85
#